data_AF-A0A016T7D6-F1
#
_entry.id   AF-A0A016T7D6-F1
#
_cell.length_a   1.000
_cell.length_b   1.000
_cell.length_c   1.000
_cell.angle_alpha   90.00
_cell.angle_beta   90.00
_cell.angle_gamma   90.00
#
_symmetry.space_group_name_H-M   'P 1'
#
loop_
_entity.id
_entity.type
_entity.pdbx_description
1 polymer ?
#
loop_
_entity_poly.entity_id
_entity_poly.type
_entity_poly.pdbx_seq_one_letter_code
_entity_poly.pdbx_strand_id
1 'polypeptide(L)'
;MDASSTSQCHDGDHDSAPGPLGCKYDDTLTELQIHLVIPGIREKTFMKASNTQVFLKSDSTSLSCHVEIIKVDKKVKPPCKTIVDRRYYEVEKFPGEISAVSFRLKKNCCILLVRKKVPQSWSNFMSQSGF
;
A
#
# COMPACT_ATOMS: atom_id res chain seq x y z
N MET A 1 -16.64 10.93 39.82
CA MET A 1 -16.90 9.87 38.82
C MET A 1 -16.72 10.54 37.47
N ASP A 2 -15.53 10.42 36.88
CA ASP A 2 -15.23 11.03 35.58
C ASP A 2 -14.96 9.90 34.59
N ALA A 3 -15.85 9.75 33.62
CA ALA A 3 -15.78 8.73 32.58
C ALA A 3 -14.94 9.27 31.42
N SER A 4 -13.62 9.20 31.56
CA SER A 4 -12.71 9.43 30.44
C SER A 4 -12.82 8.27 29.45
N SER A 5 -13.64 8.48 28.44
CA SER A 5 -13.70 7.67 27.22
C SER A 5 -12.41 7.87 26.43
N THR A 6 -11.36 7.17 26.81
CA THR A 6 -10.14 7.10 26.00
C THR A 6 -10.43 6.20 24.81
N SER A 7 -10.53 6.83 23.64
CA SER A 7 -10.57 6.15 22.35
C SER A 7 -9.33 5.26 22.25
N GLN A 8 -9.50 3.95 22.42
CA GLN A 8 -8.48 2.97 22.09
C GLN A 8 -8.35 2.96 20.56
N CYS A 9 -7.44 3.77 20.05
CA CYS A 9 -6.82 3.53 18.75
C CYS A 9 -6.10 2.20 18.88
N HIS A 10 -6.66 1.14 18.30
CA HIS A 10 -5.97 -0.14 18.15
C HIS A 10 -4.66 0.10 17.39
N ASP A 11 -3.56 0.18 18.13
CA ASP A 11 -2.20 -0.09 17.64
C ASP A 11 -2.13 -1.61 17.38
N GLY A 12 -2.83 -2.03 16.32
CA GLY A 12 -2.96 -3.42 15.96
C GLY A 12 -1.74 -3.83 15.16
N ASP A 13 -0.82 -4.50 15.84
CA ASP A 13 0.20 -5.44 15.34
C ASP A 13 0.22 -5.53 13.79
N HIS A 14 1.00 -4.62 13.19
CA HIS A 14 1.05 -4.41 11.75
C HIS A 14 1.72 -5.59 10.99
N ASP A 15 2.37 -6.49 11.72
CA ASP A 15 3.20 -7.59 11.21
C ASP A 15 2.40 -8.82 10.74
N SER A 16 1.11 -8.91 11.08
CA SER A 16 0.29 -10.11 10.81
C SER A 16 -0.66 -9.98 9.61
N ALA A 17 -0.65 -8.86 8.88
CA ALA A 17 -1.58 -8.65 7.77
C ALA A 17 -1.19 -9.50 6.54
N PRO A 18 -2.16 -10.15 5.86
CA PRO A 18 -1.85 -11.01 4.73
C PRO A 18 -1.28 -10.21 3.54
N GLY A 19 -0.49 -10.90 2.72
CA GLY A 19 0.00 -10.38 1.44
C GLY A 19 -1.12 -10.02 0.45
N PRO A 20 -0.79 -9.30 -0.63
CA PRO A 20 -1.71 -9.12 -1.76
C PRO A 20 -2.07 -10.46 -2.39
N LEU A 21 -3.23 -10.55 -3.07
CA LEU A 21 -3.64 -11.79 -3.75
C LEU A 21 -2.80 -12.13 -4.98
N GLY A 22 -2.01 -11.17 -5.45
CA GLY A 22 -1.09 -11.34 -6.57
C GLY A 22 -0.20 -10.12 -6.69
N CYS A 23 0.98 -10.33 -7.24
CA CYS A 23 1.95 -9.28 -7.51
C CYS A 23 2.41 -9.39 -8.97
N LYS A 24 2.45 -8.27 -9.69
CA LYS A 24 3.08 -8.18 -11.01
C LYS A 24 4.09 -7.05 -11.03
N TYR A 25 5.16 -7.24 -11.77
CA TYR A 25 6.26 -6.28 -11.88
C TYR A 25 6.40 -5.84 -13.32
N ASP A 26 6.46 -4.52 -13.53
CA ASP A 26 6.80 -3.91 -14.82
C ASP A 26 8.05 -3.05 -14.62
N ASP A 27 9.15 -3.46 -15.24
CA ASP A 27 10.48 -2.96 -14.99
C ASP A 27 11.00 -2.20 -16.21
N THR A 28 11.31 -0.92 -16.01
CA THR A 28 12.02 -0.09 -16.99
C THR A 28 13.39 0.29 -16.45
N LEU A 29 14.25 0.90 -17.27
CA LEU A 29 15.57 1.33 -16.78
C LEU A 29 15.49 2.34 -15.63
N THR A 30 14.45 3.18 -15.56
CA THR A 30 14.37 4.29 -14.58
C THR A 30 13.32 4.09 -13.49
N GLU A 31 12.35 3.21 -13.72
CA GLU A 31 11.21 3.00 -12.84
C GLU A 31 10.83 1.52 -12.79
N LEU A 32 10.51 1.03 -11.60
CA LEU A 32 9.85 -0.25 -11.37
C LEU A 32 8.42 0.02 -10.90
N GLN A 33 7.44 -0.57 -11.58
CA GLN A 33 6.04 -0.57 -11.15
C GLN A 33 5.68 -1.93 -10.54
N ILE A 34 5.16 -1.89 -9.32
CA ILE A 34 4.73 -3.07 -8.57
C ILE A 34 3.21 -3.04 -8.44
N HIS A 35 2.53 -3.96 -9.12
CA HIS A 35 1.08 -4.07 -9.15
C HIS A 35 0.62 -5.09 -8.11
N LEU A 36 0.10 -4.59 -6.99
CA LEU A 36 -0.48 -5.38 -5.92
C LEU A 36 -1.98 -5.59 -6.17
N VAL A 37 -2.40 -6.85 -6.36
CA VAL A 37 -3.81 -7.22 -6.53
C VAL A 37 -4.47 -7.29 -5.16
N ILE A 38 -5.34 -6.32 -4.86
CA ILE A 38 -6.02 -6.16 -3.58
C ILE A 38 -7.50 -5.88 -3.87
N PRO A 39 -8.36 -6.91 -3.86
CA PRO A 39 -9.78 -6.75 -4.14
C PRO A 39 -10.46 -5.77 -3.17
N GLY A 40 -11.38 -4.96 -3.69
CA GLY A 40 -12.15 -4.00 -2.89
C GLY A 40 -11.56 -2.59 -2.84
N ILE A 41 -10.34 -2.37 -3.34
CA ILE A 41 -9.83 -1.02 -3.64
C ILE A 41 -10.72 -0.37 -4.69
N ARG A 42 -11.22 0.83 -4.38
CA ARG A 42 -11.91 1.71 -5.31
C ARG A 42 -11.07 2.96 -5.53
N GLU A 43 -10.83 3.22 -6.81
CA GLU A 43 -10.14 4.42 -7.26
C GLU A 43 -10.95 5.68 -6.91
N LYS A 44 -10.23 6.77 -6.61
CA LYS A 44 -10.83 8.08 -6.46
C LYS A 44 -11.31 8.56 -7.83
N THR A 45 -12.59 8.89 -7.93
CA THR A 45 -13.17 9.55 -9.10
C THR A 45 -13.54 10.98 -8.74
N PHE A 46 -13.86 11.81 -9.74
CA PHE A 46 -14.38 13.16 -9.50
C PHE A 46 -15.59 13.18 -8.55
N MET A 47 -16.40 12.12 -8.54
CA MET A 47 -17.62 12.02 -7.73
C MET A 47 -17.45 11.27 -6.40
N LYS A 48 -16.37 10.49 -6.22
CA LYS A 48 -16.19 9.61 -5.05
C LYS A 48 -14.74 9.58 -4.58
N ALA A 49 -14.53 9.80 -3.29
CA ALA A 49 -13.24 9.55 -2.64
C ALA A 49 -12.87 8.06 -2.72
N SER A 50 -11.57 7.76 -2.69
CA SER A 50 -11.10 6.40 -2.50
C SER A 50 -11.55 5.87 -1.15
N ASN A 51 -11.76 4.55 -1.08
CA ASN A 51 -12.07 3.84 0.17
C ASN A 51 -10.82 3.15 0.74
N THR A 52 -9.64 3.67 0.44
CA THR A 52 -8.38 3.01 0.74
C THR A 52 -7.42 4.02 1.33
N GLN A 53 -6.77 3.63 2.43
CA GLN A 53 -5.63 4.33 3.02
C GLN A 53 -4.38 3.51 2.71
N VAL A 54 -3.32 4.17 2.27
CA VAL A 54 -2.04 3.55 1.95
C VAL A 54 -0.97 4.21 2.81
N PHE A 55 -0.23 3.39 3.54
CA PHE A 55 0.92 3.82 4.33
C PHE A 55 2.17 3.26 3.65
N LEU A 56 2.93 4.17 3.04
CA LEU A 56 4.13 3.85 2.30
C LEU A 56 5.35 4.31 3.09
N LYS A 57 6.26 3.38 3.37
CA LYS A 57 7.56 3.67 3.98
C LYS A 57 8.65 3.16 3.05
N SER A 58 9.71 3.93 2.88
CA SER A 58 10.85 3.54 2.06
C SER A 58 12.12 4.17 2.61
N ASP A 59 13.23 3.47 2.44
CA ASP A 59 14.57 4.05 2.58
C ASP A 59 15.28 4.08 1.21
N SER A 60 16.61 4.18 1.20
CA SER A 60 17.39 4.21 -0.04
C SER A 60 17.36 2.89 -0.82
N THR A 61 16.98 1.77 -0.21
CA THR A 61 17.03 0.43 -0.82
C THR A 61 15.88 -0.50 -0.42
N SER A 62 14.94 -0.09 0.42
CA SER A 62 13.81 -0.91 0.86
C SER A 62 12.48 -0.18 0.71
N LEU A 63 11.40 -0.96 0.78
CA LEU A 63 10.03 -0.46 0.71
C LEU A 63 9.09 -1.33 1.52
N SER A 64 8.22 -0.73 2.32
CA SER A 64 7.05 -1.39 2.88
C SER A 64 5.77 -0.60 2.61
N CYS A 65 4.69 -1.33 2.40
CA CYS A 65 3.39 -0.80 2.02
C CYS A 65 2.29 -1.50 2.83
N HIS A 66 1.57 -0.73 3.65
CA HIS A 66 0.34 -1.18 4.27
C HIS A 66 -0.86 -0.56 3.57
N VAL A 67 -1.82 -1.39 3.20
CA VAL A 67 -3.06 -0.96 2.54
C VAL A 67 -4.23 -1.33 3.43
N GLU A 68 -5.04 -0.34 3.78
CA GLU A 68 -6.28 -0.52 4.53
C GLU A 68 -7.48 -0.11 3.68
N ILE A 69 -8.43 -1.03 3.50
CA ILE A 69 -9.71 -0.72 2.87
C ILE A 69 -10.68 -0.29 3.96
N ILE A 70 -11.22 0.91 3.85
CA ILE A 70 -12.13 1.49 4.83
C ILE A 70 -13.57 1.56 4.32
N LYS A 71 -14.51 1.38 5.24
CA LYS A 71 -15.93 1.69 5.07
C LYS A 71 -16.29 2.83 6.01
N VAL A 72 -16.88 3.87 5.44
CA VAL A 72 -17.35 5.04 6.18
C VAL A 72 -18.86 4.94 6.36
N ASP A 73 -19.31 4.87 7.61
CA ASP A 73 -20.72 5.06 7.92
C ASP A 73 -21.02 6.54 8.13
N LYS A 74 -21.79 7.11 7.19
CA LYS A 74 -22.21 8.51 7.19
C LYS A 74 -23.54 8.74 7.92
N LYS A 75 -24.24 7.67 8.36
CA LYS A 75 -25.50 7.78 9.09
C LYS A 75 -25.28 8.22 10.54
N VAL A 76 -24.10 7.92 11.09
CA VAL A 76 -23.68 8.33 12.43
C VAL A 76 -22.96 9.68 12.38
N LYS A 77 -23.14 10.52 13.40
CA LYS A 77 -22.45 11.82 13.56
C LYS A 77 -21.62 11.80 14.87
N PRO A 78 -20.28 11.94 14.81
CA PRO A 78 -19.46 12.08 13.61
C PRO A 78 -19.42 10.79 12.75
N PRO A 79 -19.10 10.88 11.44
CA PRO A 79 -18.96 9.71 10.59
C PRO A 79 -17.94 8.71 11.14
N CYS A 80 -18.31 7.44 11.20
CA CYS A 80 -17.45 6.39 11.72
C CYS A 80 -16.69 5.69 10.58
N LYS A 81 -15.39 5.47 10.75
CA LYS A 81 -14.55 4.70 9.81
C LYS A 81 -14.29 3.32 10.40
N THR A 82 -14.47 2.29 9.58
CA THR A 82 -14.18 0.90 9.92
C THR A 82 -13.21 0.33 8.88
N ILE A 83 -12.21 -0.43 9.32
CA ILE A 83 -11.30 -1.13 8.42
C ILE A 83 -11.96 -2.47 8.06
N VAL A 84 -12.04 -2.73 6.76
CA VAL A 84 -12.71 -3.90 6.18
C VAL A 84 -11.70 -4.95 5.72
N ASP A 85 -10.54 -4.51 5.24
CA ASP A 85 -9.45 -5.39 4.82
C ASP A 85 -8.11 -4.69 5.08
N ARG A 86 -7.08 -5.49 5.37
CA ARG A 86 -5.69 -5.05 5.56
C ARG A 86 -4.78 -5.92 4.72
N ARG A 87 -3.83 -5.28 4.03
CA ARG A 87 -2.78 -5.96 3.27
C ARG A 87 -1.43 -5.37 3.56
N TYR A 88 -0.43 -6.23 3.60
CA TYR A 88 0.97 -5.85 3.72
C TYR A 88 1.77 -6.32 2.52
N TYR A 89 2.73 -5.51 2.09
CA TYR A 89 3.71 -5.87 1.08
C TYR A 89 5.04 -5.19 1.38
N GLU A 90 6.13 -5.91 1.22
CA GLU A 90 7.47 -5.43 1.49
C GLU A 90 8.46 -5.91 0.43
N VAL A 91 9.45 -5.06 0.17
CA VAL A 91 10.71 -5.42 -0.47
C VAL A 91 11.82 -5.00 0.49
N GLU A 92 12.42 -5.97 1.17
CA GLU A 92 13.47 -5.73 2.16
C GLU A 92 14.69 -5.03 1.54
N LYS A 93 15.04 -5.39 0.31
CA LYS A 93 16.20 -4.83 -0.39
C LYS A 93 16.08 -4.90 -1.92
N PHE A 94 16.12 -3.76 -2.58
CA PHE A 94 16.24 -3.65 -4.03
C PHE A 94 17.70 -3.85 -4.50
N PRO A 95 17.92 -4.18 -5.78
CA PRO A 95 19.27 -4.35 -6.34
C PRO A 95 20.10 -3.06 -6.39
N GLY A 96 19.46 -1.90 -6.27
CA GLY A 96 20.12 -0.60 -6.32
C GLY A 96 19.32 0.47 -5.58
N GLU A 97 19.90 1.67 -5.49
CA GLU A 97 19.30 2.76 -4.75
C GLU A 97 18.04 3.31 -5.41
N ILE A 98 17.07 3.66 -4.57
CA ILE A 98 15.83 4.34 -4.92
C ILE A 98 16.00 5.84 -4.72
N SER A 99 15.42 6.62 -5.64
CA SER A 99 15.37 8.08 -5.55
C SER A 99 14.05 8.60 -4.99
N ALA A 100 12.94 7.92 -5.29
CA ALA A 100 11.60 8.26 -4.83
C ALA A 100 10.66 7.07 -4.95
N VAL A 101 9.63 7.05 -4.11
CA VAL A 101 8.52 6.09 -4.21
C VAL A 101 7.20 6.85 -4.16
N SER A 102 6.25 6.43 -4.99
CA SER A 102 4.87 6.89 -4.93
C SER A 102 3.90 5.74 -5.17
N PHE A 103 2.60 6.00 -5.09
CA PHE A 103 1.58 5.00 -5.39
C PHE A 103 0.43 5.57 -6.21
N ARG A 104 -0.27 4.67 -6.90
CA ARG A 104 -1.54 4.94 -7.60
C ARG A 104 -2.54 3.86 -7.24
N LEU A 105 -3.76 4.26 -6.94
CA LEU A 105 -4.87 3.34 -6.71
C LEU A 105 -5.66 3.17 -8.01
N LYS A 106 -5.86 1.92 -8.43
CA LYS A 106 -6.81 1.54 -9.48
C LYS A 106 -7.84 0.59 -8.89
N LYS A 107 -8.93 0.34 -9.61
CA LYS A 107 -9.92 -0.67 -9.19
C LYS A 107 -9.21 -2.01 -8.89
N ASN A 108 -9.37 -2.51 -7.67
CA ASN A 108 -8.79 -3.76 -7.14
C ASN A 108 -7.25 -3.82 -7.14
N CYS A 109 -6.54 -2.70 -7.32
CA CYS A 109 -5.08 -2.71 -7.38
C CYS A 109 -4.47 -1.49 -6.67
N CYS A 110 -3.38 -1.74 -5.95
CA CYS A 110 -2.45 -0.70 -5.53
C CYS A 110 -1.18 -0.83 -6.39
N ILE A 111 -0.82 0.23 -7.12
CA ILE A 111 0.39 0.25 -7.96
C ILE A 111 1.42 1.10 -7.23
N LEU A 112 2.54 0.50 -6.85
CA LEU A 112 3.69 1.21 -6.29
C LEU A 112 4.63 1.58 -7.44
N LEU A 113 5.10 2.82 -7.46
CA LEU A 113 6.03 3.33 -8.46
C LEU A 113 7.35 3.64 -7.74
N VAL A 114 8.39 2.87 -8.04
CA VAL A 114 9.72 2.98 -7.45
C VAL A 114 10.65 3.58 -8.49
N ARG A 115 11.10 4.82 -8.27
CA ARG A 115 12.02 5.52 -9.17
C ARG A 115 13.46 5.21 -8.79
N LYS A 116 14.21 4.66 -9.74
CA LYS A 116 15.61 4.24 -9.54
C LYS A 116 16.54 5.44 -9.55
N LYS A 117 17.54 5.43 -8.69
CA LYS A 117 18.56 6.49 -8.65
C LYS A 117 19.52 6.41 -9.83
N VAL A 118 19.87 5.18 -10.23
CA VAL A 118 20.71 4.90 -11.40
C VAL A 118 19.92 4.05 -12.40
N PRO A 119 19.94 4.38 -13.70
CA PRO A 119 19.25 3.59 -14.70
C PRO A 119 19.80 2.16 -14.79
N GLN A 120 18.97 1.15 -14.48
CA GLN A 120 19.34 -0.26 -14.48
C GLN A 120 18.10 -1.14 -14.54
N SER A 121 18.14 -2.28 -15.23
CA SER A 121 17.06 -3.28 -15.16
C SER A 121 17.14 -4.10 -13.88
N TRP A 122 15.99 -4.30 -13.22
CA TRP A 122 15.82 -5.16 -12.05
C TRP A 122 14.95 -6.40 -12.34
N SER A 123 14.55 -6.61 -13.60
CA SER A 123 13.66 -7.68 -14.05
C SER A 123 14.05 -9.06 -13.52
N ASN A 124 15.34 -9.42 -13.58
CA ASN A 124 15.85 -10.71 -13.11
C ASN A 124 15.76 -10.90 -11.59
N PHE A 125 15.83 -9.81 -10.84
CA PHE A 125 15.68 -9.84 -9.39
C PHE A 125 14.21 -10.00 -9.04
N MET A 126 13.35 -9.19 -9.65
CA MET A 126 11.90 -9.22 -9.37
C MET A 126 11.22 -10.52 -9.81
N SER A 127 11.78 -11.25 -10.78
CA SER A 127 11.29 -12.57 -11.18
C SER A 127 11.62 -13.68 -10.17
N GLN A 128 12.68 -13.50 -9.37
CA GLN A 128 13.08 -14.43 -8.29
C GLN A 128 12.43 -14.09 -6.96
N SER A 129 12.02 -12.83 -6.76
CA SER A 129 11.28 -12.36 -5.58
C SER A 129 9.75 -12.51 -5.71
N GLY A 130 9.28 -13.30 -6.68
CA GLY A 130 7.86 -13.65 -6.80
C GLY A 130 7.50 -14.71 -5.76
N PHE A 131 6.41 -14.46 -5.01
CA PHE A 131 5.83 -15.36 -4.00
C PHE A 131 5.79 -16.83 -4.41
#